data_AF-A0A7Y0SPT8-F1
#
_entry.id   AF-A0A7Y0SPT8-F1
#
_cell.length_a   1.000
_cell.length_b   1.000
_cell.length_c   1.000
_cell.angle_alpha   90.00
_cell.angle_beta   90.00
_cell.angle_gamma   90.00
#
_symmetry.space_group_name_H-M   'P 1'
#
loop_
_entity.id
_entity.type
_entity.pdbx_description
1 polymer ?
#
loop_
_entity_poly.entity_id
_entity_poly.type
_entity_poly.pdbx_seq_one_letter_code
_entity_poly.pdbx_strand_id
1 'polypeptide(L)' 'AMCRGVISPTLPKTQYKFTLLHPVPETNSSHVIGESTLTWGLARTIPAIGQDPIYTIWRWNDCCNN' A
#
# COMPACT_ATOMS: atom_id res chain seq x y z
N ALA A 1 15.85 19.47 -7.86
CA ALA A 1 15.77 19.16 -9.31
C ALA A 1 15.34 17.70 -9.56
N MET A 2 14.24 17.24 -8.94
CA MET A 2 13.78 15.83 -9.00
C MET A 2 12.25 15.70 -9.22
N CYS A 3 11.52 16.81 -9.40
CA CYS A 3 10.06 16.83 -9.38
C CYS A 3 9.41 16.71 -10.77
N ARG A 4 10.20 16.48 -11.82
CA ARG A 4 9.67 16.26 -13.17
C ARG A 4 9.27 14.80 -13.33
N GLY A 5 8.14 14.57 -13.98
CA GLY A 5 7.69 13.22 -14.32
C GLY A 5 8.66 12.57 -15.29
N VAL A 6 9.45 11.62 -14.81
CA VAL A 6 10.30 10.75 -15.64
C VAL A 6 9.61 9.40 -15.74
N ILE A 7 9.58 8.83 -16.93
CA ILE A 7 9.09 7.47 -17.12
C ILE A 7 10.10 6.52 -16.47
N SER A 8 9.69 5.86 -15.39
CA SER A 8 10.45 4.77 -14.78
C SER A 8 9.91 3.45 -15.32
N PRO A 9 10.73 2.60 -15.97
CA PRO A 9 10.27 1.31 -16.49
C PRO A 9 10.02 0.29 -15.37
N THR A 10 10.57 0.54 -14.18
CA THR A 10 10.39 -0.31 -13.00
C THR A 10 9.70 0.46 -11.89
N LEU A 11 8.90 -0.25 -11.10
CA LEU A 11 8.22 0.30 -9.92
C LEU A 11 9.17 0.24 -8.71
N PRO A 12 9.64 1.38 -8.18
CA PRO A 12 10.49 1.41 -6.99
C PRO A 12 9.67 1.07 -5.74
N LYS A 13 9.79 -0.17 -5.25
CA LYS A 13 8.99 -0.70 -4.13
C LYS A 13 9.07 0.16 -2.85
N THR A 14 10.23 0.76 -2.58
CA THR A 14 10.47 1.60 -1.40
C THR A 14 9.64 2.88 -1.37
N GLN A 15 9.08 3.30 -2.50
CA GLN A 15 8.25 4.50 -2.59
C GLN A 15 6.77 4.23 -2.31
N TYR A 16 6.36 2.98 -2.06
CA TYR A 16 4.96 2.62 -1.91
C TYR A 16 4.72 1.82 -0.62
N LYS A 17 3.65 2.18 0.08
CA LYS A 17 3.10 1.39 1.20
C LYS A 17 1.59 1.26 1.03
N PHE A 18 1.03 0.19 1.60
CA PHE A 18 -0.37 -0.17 1.49
C PHE A 18 -0.97 -0.27 2.89
N THR A 19 -2.22 0.15 3.01
CA THR A 19 -3.03 -0.06 4.23
C THR A 19 -4.39 -0.60 3.82
N LEU A 20 -4.83 -1.69 4.46
CA LEU A 20 -6.15 -2.26 4.22
C LEU A 20 -7.22 -1.37 4.86
N LEU A 21 -8.32 -1.08 4.14
CA LEU A 21 -9.49 -0.36 4.63
C LEU A 21 -10.70 -1.27 4.85
N HIS A 22 -10.89 -2.27 4.00
CA HIS A 22 -12.01 -3.22 4.05
C HIS A 22 -11.49 -4.64 3.81
N PRO A 23 -12.00 -5.69 4.48
CA PRO A 23 -13.13 -5.68 5.42
C PRO A 23 -12.80 -5.27 6.85
N VAL A 24 -11.56 -5.51 7.30
CA VAL A 24 -11.09 -5.09 8.62
C VAL A 24 -9.91 -4.14 8.43
N PRO A 25 -10.04 -2.85 8.79
CA PRO A 25 -9.01 -1.86 8.49
C PRO A 25 -7.72 -2.10 9.27
N GLU A 26 -6.59 -1.76 8.65
CA GLU A 26 -5.27 -1.68 9.26
C GLU A 26 -5.09 -0.28 9.86
N THR A 27 -5.32 -0.12 11.16
CA THR A 27 -5.35 1.20 11.83
C THR A 27 -4.01 1.66 12.40
N ASN A 28 -3.18 0.71 12.84
CA ASN A 28 -1.93 1.00 13.56
C ASN A 28 -0.67 0.65 12.75
N SER A 29 -0.83 0.10 11.55
CA SER A 29 0.29 -0.38 10.73
C SER A 29 0.04 -0.14 9.23
N SER A 30 1.09 -0.36 8.45
CA SER A 30 1.05 -0.40 7.00
C SER A 30 2.06 -1.44 6.53
N HIS A 31 1.81 -2.06 5.38
CA HIS A 31 2.68 -3.10 4.82
C HIS A 31 3.29 -2.66 3.50
N VAL A 32 4.40 -3.30 3.12
CA VAL A 32 5.10 -3.00 1.86
C VAL A 32 4.43 -3.67 0.67
N ILE A 33 4.70 -3.16 -0.53
CA ILE A 33 4.18 -3.77 -1.76
C ILE A 33 4.72 -5.19 -1.95
N GLY A 34 3.80 -6.14 -2.14
CA GLY A 34 4.12 -7.56 -2.34
C GLY A 34 4.47 -8.31 -1.06
N GLU A 35 4.21 -7.74 0.12
CA GLU A 35 4.30 -8.47 1.38
C GLU A 35 3.25 -9.58 1.46
N SER A 36 3.64 -10.74 1.98
CA SER A 36 2.75 -11.89 2.12
C SER A 36 1.54 -11.54 2.99
N THR A 37 0.33 -11.85 2.54
CA THR A 37 -0.90 -11.68 3.32
C THR A 37 -0.91 -12.52 4.60
N LEU A 38 -0.02 -13.51 4.73
CA LEU A 38 0.14 -14.27 5.97
C LEU A 38 0.74 -13.43 7.10
N THR A 39 1.53 -12.39 6.82
CA THR A 39 2.15 -11.56 7.87
C THR A 39 1.17 -10.49 8.36
N TRP A 40 0.47 -9.83 7.44
CA TRP A 40 -0.37 -8.68 7.76
C TRP A 40 -1.88 -8.93 7.57
N GLY A 41 -2.31 -9.91 6.78
CA GLY A 41 -3.71 -10.07 6.33
C GLY A 41 -4.51 -11.22 6.97
N LEU A 42 -3.86 -12.11 7.72
CA LEU A 42 -4.43 -13.38 8.18
C LEU A 42 -5.72 -13.25 9.02
N ALA A 43 -5.83 -12.20 9.84
CA ALA A 43 -7.02 -11.91 10.66
C ALA A 43 -7.92 -10.83 10.05
N ARG A 44 -7.68 -10.45 8.79
CA ARG A 44 -8.33 -9.32 8.13
C ARG A 44 -9.11 -9.72 6.87
N THR A 45 -9.21 -11.02 6.59
CA THR A 45 -10.07 -11.60 5.55
C THR A 45 -11.22 -12.33 6.22
N ILE A 46 -12.45 -12.03 5.80
CA ILE A 46 -13.65 -12.67 6.34
C ILE A 46 -14.23 -13.59 5.25
N PRO A 47 -14.48 -14.88 5.52
CA PRO A 47 -15.10 -15.77 4.56
C PRO A 47 -16.57 -15.37 4.31
N ALA A 48 -17.05 -15.55 3.09
CA ALA A 48 -18.40 -15.23 2.61
C ALA A 48 -18.79 -13.73 2.55
N ILE A 49 -18.20 -12.85 3.36
CA ILE A 49 -18.45 -11.40 3.34
C ILE A 49 -17.13 -10.63 3.23
N GLY A 50 -17.06 -9.58 2.40
CA GLY A 50 -15.85 -8.75 2.32
C GLY A 50 -14.66 -9.41 1.63
N GLN A 51 -14.91 -10.17 0.55
CA GLN A 51 -13.88 -10.73 -0.33
C GLN A 51 -13.27 -9.69 -1.29
N ASP A 52 -13.72 -8.44 -1.18
CA ASP A 52 -13.31 -7.30 -2.01
C ASP A 52 -12.41 -6.37 -1.18
N PRO A 53 -11.11 -6.69 -0.99
CA PRO A 53 -10.26 -5.89 -0.15
C PRO A 53 -10.03 -4.51 -0.76
N ILE A 54 -10.31 -3.47 0.01
CA ILE A 54 -10.06 -2.09 -0.39
C ILE A 54 -8.77 -1.63 0.28
N TYR A 55 -7.81 -1.13 -0.51
CA TYR A 55 -6.54 -0.62 0.00
C TYR A 55 -6.39 0.87 -0.25
N THR A 56 -5.73 1.56 0.68
CA THR A 56 -5.14 2.87 0.41
C THR A 56 -3.69 2.68 0.02
N ILE A 57 -3.31 3.25 -1.13
CA ILE A 57 -1.94 3.25 -1.63
C ILE A 57 -1.32 4.59 -1.27
N TRP A 58 -0.24 4.54 -0.52
CA TRP A 58 0.54 5.73 -0.19
C TRP A 58 1.78 5.74 -1.06
N ARG A 59 2.05 6.90 -1.66
CA ARG A 59 3.24 7.12 -2.47
C ARG A 59 4.13 8.16 -1.80
N TRP A 60 5.38 7.79 -1.54
CA TRP A 60 6.41 8.71 -1.12
C TRP A 60 6.93 9.48 -2.34
N ASN A 61 6.75 10.80 -2.32
CA ASN A 61 7.32 11.69 -3.33
C ASN A 61 8.51 12.41 -2.70
N ASP A 62 9.73 12.04 -3.11
CA ASP A 62 10.99 12.62 -2.62
C ASP A 62 11.31 13.99 -3.25
N CYS A 63 10.28 14.81 -3.40
CA CYS A 63 10.39 16.15 -3.93
C CYS A 63 10.08 17.18 -2.84
N CYS A 64 10.95 18.18 -2.69
CA CYS A 64 10.64 19.36 -1.89
C CYS A 64 9.52 20.14 -2.58
N ASN A 65 8.39 20.29 -1.89
CA ASN A 65 7.27 21.10 -2.31
C ASN A 65 7.61 22.56 -1.95
N ASN A 66 8.35 23.23 -2.82
CA ASN A 66 8.71 24.64 -2.64
C ASN A 66 7.62 25.53 -3.23
#